data_AF-A0A1C5UR88-F1
#
_entry.id   AF-A0A1C5UR88-F1
#
_cell.length_a   1.000
_cell.length_b   1.000
_cell.length_c   1.000
_cell.angle_alpha   90.00
_cell.angle_beta   90.00
_cell.angle_gamma   90.00
#
_symmetry.space_group_name_H-M   'P 1'
#
loop_
_entity.id
_entity.type
_entity.pdbx_description
1 polymer ?
#
loop_
_entity_poly.entity_id
_entity_poly.type
_entity_poly.pdbx_seq_one_letter_code
_entity_poly.pdbx_strand_id
1 'polypeptide(L)'
;MSIVNTFSLQSNRQIKINFNGGDLSSDAGLLLIKEFAAKIGFTKLIKKKFKTNDKSVRFHKDHENLLQMIYQVISAYFQDDCTDELTLDPVFHAVLDKESLASQPTLSRFFNRMDEDTLVQFDDIDKNLRDIIYSIKRPEHMLLDLDSTLFGTYGKQEGEGFNFHYQAHGYHPLLCYDGLTGDLIKAELRDGTLYCSNGADKFMKSIFQEYLERGIKTYLRGDSGFASPKLYETCESNGCSYAIRLKQNPALIALASDKDEALYKAPQKDQISYAVTYGEFMYQAGSWNYPRRVVFKIEKPYGQLTHIYTFIVTNMDMEPYQVIQFYCGRGKMENFIKEGKSGFDFAAVSSHSKVVNANRMRLHMLAYNLFN
;
A
#
# COMPACT_ATOMS: atom_id res chain seq x y z
N MET A 1 -23.66 18.30 -39.93
CA MET A 1 -22.56 17.33 -40.03
C MET A 1 -22.30 16.76 -38.64
N SER A 2 -22.95 15.65 -38.27
CA SER A 2 -22.72 14.96 -37.00
C SER A 2 -21.80 13.77 -37.23
N ILE A 3 -20.51 13.95 -37.01
CA ILE A 3 -19.60 12.83 -36.78
C ILE A 3 -19.45 12.74 -35.26
N VAL A 4 -20.45 12.18 -34.58
CA VAL A 4 -20.28 11.74 -33.20
C VAL A 4 -19.79 10.31 -33.32
N ASN A 5 -18.46 10.14 -33.33
CA ASN A 5 -17.82 8.83 -33.44
C ASN A 5 -18.35 7.92 -32.33
N THR A 6 -19.13 6.91 -32.72
CA THR A 6 -19.51 5.84 -31.81
C THR A 6 -18.31 4.93 -31.66
N PHE A 7 -17.81 4.77 -30.43
CA PHE A 7 -16.66 3.92 -30.14
C PHE A 7 -17.14 2.59 -29.55
N SER A 8 -16.57 1.49 -30.03
CA SER A 8 -16.84 0.13 -29.51
C SER A 8 -15.70 -0.35 -28.64
N LEU A 9 -16.02 -1.00 -27.53
CA LEU A 9 -15.02 -1.57 -26.62
C LEU A 9 -14.37 -2.83 -27.20
N GLN A 10 -13.08 -3.05 -26.94
CA GLN A 10 -12.41 -4.31 -27.28
C GLN A 10 -12.84 -5.44 -26.35
N SER A 11 -13.14 -5.11 -25.09
CA SER A 11 -13.67 -6.03 -24.08
C SER A 11 -15.04 -6.60 -24.45
N ASN A 12 -15.91 -5.79 -25.06
CA ASN A 12 -17.17 -6.24 -25.65
C ASN A 12 -17.59 -5.31 -26.82
N ARG A 13 -17.51 -5.81 -28.06
CA ARG A 13 -17.81 -5.02 -29.27
C ARG A 13 -19.29 -4.64 -29.42
N GLN A 14 -20.18 -5.27 -28.66
CA GLN A 14 -21.61 -4.91 -28.66
C GLN A 14 -21.87 -3.62 -27.88
N ILE A 15 -20.98 -3.27 -26.95
CA ILE A 15 -21.08 -2.04 -26.17
C ILE A 15 -20.57 -0.88 -27.02
N LYS A 16 -21.42 0.14 -27.19
CA LYS A 16 -21.18 1.33 -27.98
C LYS A 16 -21.34 2.57 -27.11
N ILE A 17 -20.29 3.40 -27.04
CA ILE A 17 -20.30 4.64 -26.27
C ILE A 17 -20.59 5.81 -27.21
N ASN A 18 -21.54 6.66 -26.83
CA ASN A 18 -21.86 7.93 -27.48
C ASN A 18 -22.22 9.00 -26.43
N PHE A 19 -22.35 10.26 -26.88
CA PHE A 19 -22.69 11.40 -26.01
C PHE A 19 -24.14 11.88 -26.21
N ASN A 20 -25.04 11.00 -26.64
CA ASN A 20 -26.41 11.38 -27.01
C ASN A 20 -27.39 11.36 -25.81
N GLY A 21 -26.91 11.07 -24.60
CA GLY A 21 -27.72 11.12 -23.38
C GLY A 21 -28.83 10.06 -23.32
N GLY A 22 -28.57 8.85 -23.82
CA GLY A 22 -29.50 7.70 -23.76
C GLY A 22 -29.66 7.14 -22.34
N ASP A 23 -29.56 5.82 -22.17
CA ASP A 23 -29.61 5.22 -20.83
C ASP A 23 -28.46 5.74 -19.95
N LEU A 24 -28.80 6.17 -18.74
CA LEU A 24 -27.86 6.77 -17.78
C LEU A 24 -27.63 5.80 -16.62
N SER A 25 -26.37 5.65 -16.22
CA SER A 25 -25.97 4.94 -15.00
C SER A 25 -24.80 5.68 -14.35
N SER A 26 -24.79 5.71 -13.02
CA SER A 26 -23.66 6.19 -12.22
C SER A 26 -22.39 5.35 -12.42
N ASP A 27 -22.54 4.10 -12.84
CA ASP A 27 -21.46 3.12 -12.90
C ASP A 27 -20.89 2.95 -14.31
N ALA A 28 -21.35 3.73 -15.29
CA ALA A 28 -20.89 3.64 -16.68
C ALA A 28 -19.36 3.79 -16.84
N GLY A 29 -18.68 4.45 -15.87
CA GLY A 29 -17.22 4.54 -15.82
C GLY A 29 -16.52 3.18 -15.71
N LEU A 30 -17.17 2.16 -15.16
CA LEU A 30 -16.64 0.79 -15.07
C LEU A 30 -16.36 0.16 -16.44
N LEU A 31 -17.03 0.61 -17.49
CA LEU A 31 -16.75 0.17 -18.85
C LEU A 31 -15.33 0.52 -19.30
N LEU A 32 -14.78 1.64 -18.82
CA LEU A 32 -13.39 2.02 -19.09
C LEU A 32 -12.40 1.16 -18.30
N ILE A 33 -12.72 0.87 -17.04
CA ILE A 33 -11.93 -0.04 -16.20
C ILE A 33 -11.92 -1.45 -16.78
N LYS A 34 -13.08 -1.95 -17.25
CA LYS A 34 -13.22 -3.21 -18.00
C LYS A 34 -12.31 -3.24 -19.22
N GLU A 35 -12.30 -2.16 -19.99
CA GLU A 35 -11.47 -2.06 -21.19
C GLU A 35 -9.97 -2.11 -20.84
N PHE A 36 -9.55 -1.38 -19.81
CA PHE A 36 -8.18 -1.44 -19.30
C PHE A 36 -7.82 -2.85 -18.80
N ALA A 37 -8.66 -3.44 -17.95
CA ALA A 37 -8.51 -4.80 -17.43
C ALA A 37 -8.40 -5.83 -18.56
N ALA A 38 -9.19 -5.69 -19.63
CA ALA A 38 -9.11 -6.55 -20.81
C ALA A 38 -7.77 -6.38 -21.55
N LYS A 39 -7.31 -5.13 -21.73
CA LYS A 39 -6.07 -4.79 -22.43
C LYS A 39 -4.83 -5.33 -21.73
N ILE A 40 -4.78 -5.29 -20.40
CA ILE A 40 -3.68 -5.88 -19.61
C ILE A 40 -3.87 -7.37 -19.35
N GLY A 41 -4.97 -7.98 -19.81
CA GLY A 41 -5.25 -9.41 -19.60
C GLY A 41 -5.64 -9.79 -18.17
N PHE A 42 -6.05 -8.83 -17.35
CA PHE A 42 -6.40 -9.00 -15.93
C PHE A 42 -7.42 -10.12 -15.71
N THR A 43 -8.55 -10.09 -16.42
CA THR A 43 -9.61 -11.10 -16.30
C THR A 43 -9.10 -12.52 -16.59
N LYS A 44 -8.22 -12.67 -17.59
CA LYS A 44 -7.62 -13.96 -17.96
C LYS A 44 -6.64 -14.43 -16.89
N LEU A 45 -5.87 -13.51 -16.30
CA LEU A 45 -4.94 -13.80 -15.22
C LEU A 45 -5.70 -14.29 -13.97
N ILE A 46 -6.73 -13.55 -13.53
CA ILE A 46 -7.57 -13.92 -12.39
C ILE A 46 -8.20 -15.30 -12.62
N LYS A 47 -8.80 -15.54 -13.80
CA LYS A 47 -9.37 -16.85 -14.15
C LYS A 47 -8.36 -18.00 -14.11
N LYS A 48 -7.10 -17.74 -14.47
CA LYS A 48 -6.04 -18.76 -14.50
C LYS A 48 -5.47 -19.05 -13.12
N LYS A 49 -5.32 -18.03 -12.29
CA LYS A 49 -4.54 -18.08 -11.05
C LYS A 49 -5.39 -18.23 -9.79
N PHE A 50 -6.60 -17.69 -9.79
CA PHE A 50 -7.44 -17.65 -8.59
C PHE A 50 -8.46 -18.79 -8.53
N LYS A 51 -8.41 -19.57 -7.45
CA LYS A 51 -9.39 -20.62 -7.10
C LYS A 51 -9.37 -20.91 -5.60
N THR A 52 -10.53 -21.25 -5.05
CA THR A 52 -10.63 -21.81 -3.70
C THR A 52 -10.39 -23.33 -3.74
N ASN A 53 -10.13 -23.93 -2.58
CA ASN A 53 -9.88 -25.37 -2.44
C ASN A 53 -11.15 -26.24 -2.49
N ASP A 54 -12.31 -25.61 -2.58
CA ASP A 54 -13.60 -26.28 -2.63
C ASP A 54 -13.88 -26.87 -4.02
N LYS A 55 -14.20 -28.16 -4.07
CA LYS A 55 -14.37 -28.92 -5.32
C LYS A 55 -15.80 -28.93 -5.86
N SER A 56 -16.76 -28.33 -5.18
CA SER A 56 -18.16 -28.38 -5.62
C SER A 56 -18.40 -27.54 -6.87
N VAL A 57 -19.27 -28.06 -7.73
CA VAL A 57 -19.64 -27.40 -8.98
C VAL A 57 -20.67 -26.33 -8.67
N ARG A 58 -20.35 -25.10 -9.05
CA ARG A 58 -21.20 -23.92 -8.83
C ARG A 58 -21.55 -23.23 -10.14
N PHE A 59 -22.67 -22.51 -10.15
CA PHE A 59 -23.00 -21.60 -11.24
C PHE A 59 -22.01 -20.42 -11.23
N HIS A 60 -21.94 -19.66 -10.13
CA HIS A 60 -20.95 -18.60 -9.97
C HIS A 60 -19.60 -19.17 -9.51
N LYS A 61 -18.59 -19.09 -10.38
CA LYS A 61 -17.23 -19.58 -10.13
C LYS A 61 -16.43 -18.62 -9.26
N ASP A 62 -15.36 -19.13 -8.64
CA ASP A 62 -14.54 -18.33 -7.72
C ASP A 62 -13.91 -17.10 -8.37
N HIS A 63 -13.34 -17.23 -9.57
CA HIS A 63 -12.79 -16.08 -10.31
C HIS A 63 -13.85 -15.06 -10.71
N GLU A 64 -15.09 -15.49 -10.97
CA GLU A 64 -16.20 -14.59 -11.30
C GLU A 64 -16.67 -13.83 -10.05
N ASN A 65 -16.74 -14.51 -8.90
CA ASN A 65 -17.07 -13.87 -7.62
C ASN A 65 -15.98 -12.86 -7.22
N LEU A 66 -14.69 -13.20 -7.44
CA LEU A 66 -13.58 -12.28 -7.20
C LEU A 66 -13.70 -11.03 -8.08
N LEU A 67 -13.92 -11.20 -9.38
CA LEU A 67 -14.09 -10.07 -10.31
C LEU A 67 -15.30 -9.22 -9.92
N GLN A 68 -16.42 -9.86 -9.56
CA GLN A 68 -17.62 -9.15 -9.12
C GLN A 68 -17.34 -8.27 -7.90
N MET A 69 -16.64 -8.78 -6.90
CA MET A 69 -16.23 -7.99 -5.74
C MET A 69 -15.26 -6.86 -6.10
N ILE A 70 -14.28 -7.10 -6.99
CA ILE A 70 -13.35 -6.06 -7.43
C ILE A 70 -14.08 -4.88 -8.06
N TYR A 71 -15.01 -5.12 -8.99
CA TYR A 71 -15.78 -4.04 -9.62
C TYR A 71 -16.76 -3.36 -8.64
N GLN A 72 -17.31 -4.09 -7.67
CA GLN A 72 -18.12 -3.50 -6.59
C GLN A 72 -17.29 -2.54 -5.74
N VAL A 73 -16.08 -2.96 -5.33
CA VAL A 73 -15.17 -2.11 -4.53
C VAL A 73 -14.75 -0.87 -5.31
N ILE A 74 -14.42 -0.99 -6.60
CA ILE A 74 -14.08 0.18 -7.46
C ILE A 74 -15.26 1.16 -7.55
N SER A 75 -16.49 0.67 -7.47
CA SER A 75 -17.73 1.49 -7.52
C SER A 75 -18.21 1.94 -6.15
N ALA A 76 -17.41 1.73 -5.09
CA ALA A 76 -17.75 2.05 -3.71
C ALA A 76 -18.94 1.27 -3.10
N TYR A 77 -19.31 0.12 -3.67
CA TYR A 77 -20.26 -0.83 -3.06
C TYR A 77 -19.53 -1.77 -2.10
N PHE A 78 -19.22 -1.27 -0.89
CA PHE A 78 -18.36 -2.00 0.06
C PHE A 78 -19.09 -3.03 0.92
N GLN A 79 -20.40 -2.86 1.15
CA GLN A 79 -21.17 -3.75 1.99
C GLN A 79 -21.61 -4.96 1.18
N ASP A 80 -21.49 -6.16 1.77
CA ASP A 80 -21.92 -7.40 1.10
C ASP A 80 -23.40 -7.36 0.69
N ASP A 81 -24.23 -6.60 1.42
CA ASP A 81 -25.66 -6.43 1.16
C ASP A 81 -25.97 -5.68 -0.15
N CYS A 82 -25.08 -4.79 -0.59
CA CYS A 82 -25.20 -4.10 -1.88
C CYS A 82 -25.28 -5.09 -3.06
N THR A 83 -24.72 -6.27 -2.88
CA THR A 83 -24.72 -7.33 -3.88
C THR A 83 -26.13 -7.71 -4.33
N ASP A 84 -27.11 -7.72 -3.43
CA ASP A 84 -28.47 -8.15 -3.76
C ASP A 84 -29.13 -7.14 -4.72
N GLU A 85 -28.89 -5.84 -4.52
CA GLU A 85 -29.36 -4.77 -5.42
C GLU A 85 -28.69 -4.85 -6.80
N LEU A 86 -27.41 -5.23 -6.86
CA LEU A 86 -26.63 -5.31 -8.09
C LEU A 86 -26.92 -6.57 -8.93
N THR A 87 -27.69 -7.54 -8.40
CA THR A 87 -27.95 -8.83 -9.06
C THR A 87 -28.43 -8.69 -10.50
N LEU A 88 -29.22 -7.65 -10.78
CA LEU A 88 -29.83 -7.34 -12.07
C LEU A 88 -29.33 -6.02 -12.67
N ASP A 89 -28.24 -5.44 -12.14
CA ASP A 89 -27.73 -4.18 -12.65
C ASP A 89 -27.18 -4.34 -14.09
N PRO A 90 -27.68 -3.56 -15.08
CA PRO A 90 -27.27 -3.70 -16.48
C PRO A 90 -25.78 -3.42 -16.72
N VAL A 91 -25.18 -2.48 -16.00
CA VAL A 91 -23.76 -2.13 -16.17
C VAL A 91 -22.89 -3.23 -15.61
N PHE A 92 -23.20 -3.76 -14.42
CA PHE A 92 -22.46 -4.88 -13.86
C PHE A 92 -22.62 -6.16 -14.71
N HIS A 93 -23.79 -6.41 -15.30
CA HIS A 93 -23.98 -7.51 -16.26
C HIS A 93 -23.03 -7.37 -17.44
N ALA A 94 -22.93 -6.17 -18.02
CA ALA A 94 -22.02 -5.88 -19.12
C ALA A 94 -20.53 -5.99 -18.71
N VAL A 95 -20.19 -5.49 -17.53
CA VAL A 95 -18.81 -5.46 -17.02
C VAL A 95 -18.34 -6.84 -16.53
N LEU A 96 -19.25 -7.72 -16.12
CA LEU A 96 -18.90 -9.07 -15.68
C LEU A 96 -19.20 -10.14 -16.72
N ASP A 97 -19.92 -9.79 -17.79
CA ASP A 97 -20.38 -10.71 -18.84
C ASP A 97 -21.23 -11.84 -18.25
N LYS A 98 -22.21 -11.46 -17.42
CA LYS A 98 -23.09 -12.37 -16.67
C LYS A 98 -24.54 -11.90 -16.74
N GLU A 99 -25.47 -12.83 -16.95
CA GLU A 99 -26.92 -12.55 -16.92
C GLU A 99 -27.48 -12.36 -15.51
N SER A 100 -26.76 -12.83 -14.50
CA SER A 100 -27.11 -12.68 -13.09
C SER A 100 -25.85 -12.72 -12.24
N LEU A 101 -25.72 -11.76 -11.33
CA LEU A 101 -24.60 -11.71 -10.40
C LEU A 101 -24.83 -12.63 -9.19
N ALA A 102 -23.74 -12.98 -8.52
CA ALA A 102 -23.86 -13.70 -7.24
C ALA A 102 -24.55 -12.81 -6.22
N SER A 103 -25.45 -13.36 -5.41
CA SER A 103 -26.13 -12.66 -4.30
C SER A 103 -25.27 -12.55 -3.03
N GLN A 104 -25.73 -11.77 -2.05
CA GLN A 104 -25.06 -11.59 -0.75
C GLN A 104 -24.70 -12.93 -0.07
N PRO A 105 -25.62 -13.92 0.07
CA PRO A 105 -25.26 -15.20 0.71
C PRO A 105 -24.25 -16.00 -0.10
N THR A 106 -24.19 -15.80 -1.42
CA THR A 106 -23.23 -16.46 -2.30
C THR A 106 -21.82 -15.90 -2.08
N LEU A 107 -21.68 -14.58 -1.98
CA LEU A 107 -20.41 -13.91 -1.72
C LEU A 107 -19.91 -14.13 -0.30
N SER A 108 -20.80 -14.16 0.69
CA SER A 108 -20.43 -14.52 2.07
C SER A 108 -19.84 -15.93 2.15
N ARG A 109 -20.48 -16.92 1.50
CA ARG A 109 -19.91 -18.28 1.37
C ARG A 109 -18.62 -18.30 0.55
N PHE A 110 -18.42 -17.38 -0.39
CA PHE A 110 -17.19 -17.29 -1.18
C PHE A 110 -16.00 -16.83 -0.34
N PHE A 111 -16.17 -15.78 0.46
CA PHE A 111 -15.13 -15.33 1.39
C PHE A 111 -14.74 -16.41 2.39
N ASN A 112 -15.72 -17.15 2.93
CA ASN A 112 -15.46 -18.24 3.88
C ASN A 112 -14.74 -19.46 3.26
N ARG A 113 -14.56 -19.51 1.94
CA ARG A 113 -13.77 -20.55 1.24
C ARG A 113 -12.34 -20.12 0.96
N MET A 114 -12.01 -18.84 1.13
CA MET A 114 -10.65 -18.34 0.98
C MET A 114 -9.81 -18.73 2.21
N ASP A 115 -8.56 -19.05 1.96
CA ASP A 115 -7.62 -19.58 2.95
C ASP A 115 -6.20 -19.03 2.69
N GLU A 116 -5.18 -19.67 3.26
CA GLU A 116 -3.78 -19.28 3.06
C GLU A 116 -3.31 -19.51 1.62
N ASP A 117 -3.86 -20.53 0.91
CA ASP A 117 -3.50 -20.79 -0.49
C ASP A 117 -3.99 -19.66 -1.38
N THR A 118 -5.16 -19.07 -1.10
CA THR A 118 -5.63 -17.90 -1.85
C THR A 118 -4.79 -16.65 -1.59
N LEU A 119 -4.20 -16.49 -0.39
CA LEU A 119 -3.24 -15.41 -0.12
C LEU A 119 -1.96 -15.55 -0.98
N VAL A 120 -1.43 -16.77 -1.09
CA VAL A 120 -0.28 -17.05 -1.96
C VAL A 120 -0.64 -16.79 -3.43
N GLN A 121 -1.86 -17.14 -3.85
CA GLN A 121 -2.35 -16.84 -5.20
C GLN A 121 -2.43 -15.32 -5.45
N PHE A 122 -2.84 -14.52 -4.46
CA PHE A 122 -2.85 -13.05 -4.58
C PHE A 122 -1.44 -12.48 -4.79
N ASP A 123 -0.45 -12.95 -4.02
CA ASP A 123 0.95 -12.52 -4.20
C ASP A 123 1.51 -12.89 -5.58
N ASP A 124 1.15 -14.07 -6.12
CA ASP A 124 1.52 -14.48 -7.48
C ASP A 124 0.79 -13.63 -8.54
N ILE A 125 -0.50 -13.34 -8.36
CA ILE A 125 -1.27 -12.45 -9.25
C ILE A 125 -0.61 -11.07 -9.33
N ASP A 126 -0.28 -10.46 -8.20
CA ASP A 126 0.40 -9.18 -8.14
C ASP A 126 1.73 -9.18 -8.88
N LYS A 127 2.54 -10.22 -8.68
CA LYS A 127 3.83 -10.36 -9.38
C LYS A 127 3.65 -10.44 -10.89
N ASN A 128 2.67 -11.21 -11.36
CA ASN A 128 2.35 -11.32 -12.79
C ASN A 128 1.80 -10.00 -13.36
N LEU A 129 1.01 -9.25 -12.58
CA LEU A 129 0.55 -7.92 -13.00
C LEU A 129 1.71 -6.95 -13.14
N ARG A 130 2.64 -6.93 -12.18
CA ARG A 130 3.88 -6.14 -12.29
C ARG A 130 4.69 -6.52 -13.52
N ASP A 131 4.83 -7.82 -13.83
CA ASP A 131 5.53 -8.26 -15.04
C ASP A 131 4.86 -7.73 -16.32
N ILE A 132 3.52 -7.72 -16.37
CA ILE A 132 2.76 -7.15 -17.50
C ILE A 132 2.99 -5.64 -17.60
N ILE A 133 2.83 -4.90 -16.50
CA ILE A 133 2.97 -3.44 -16.49
C ILE A 133 4.42 -3.03 -16.82
N TYR A 134 5.42 -3.71 -16.27
CA TYR A 134 6.82 -3.40 -16.52
C TYR A 134 7.31 -3.82 -17.91
N SER A 135 6.58 -4.73 -18.59
CA SER A 135 6.82 -4.99 -20.01
C SER A 135 6.40 -3.81 -20.91
N ILE A 136 5.44 -2.99 -20.44
CA ILE A 136 5.00 -1.77 -21.13
C ILE A 136 5.95 -0.62 -20.82
N LYS A 137 6.19 -0.36 -19.52
CA LYS A 137 7.12 0.66 -19.06
C LYS A 137 7.83 0.18 -17.81
N ARG A 138 9.11 -0.16 -17.97
CA ARG A 138 9.97 -0.57 -16.88
C ARG A 138 10.35 0.64 -16.01
N PRO A 139 10.24 0.55 -14.67
CA PRO A 139 10.68 1.63 -13.80
C PRO A 139 12.21 1.68 -13.74
N GLU A 140 12.76 2.90 -13.66
CA GLU A 140 14.21 3.11 -13.53
C GLU A 140 14.73 2.64 -12.16
N HIS A 141 13.92 2.87 -11.13
CA HIS A 141 14.13 2.43 -9.76
C HIS A 141 12.78 2.26 -9.08
N MET A 142 12.78 1.58 -7.93
CA MET A 142 11.61 1.34 -7.12
C MET A 142 11.75 2.03 -5.77
N LEU A 143 10.87 2.99 -5.48
CA LEU A 143 10.84 3.70 -4.22
C LEU A 143 9.77 3.07 -3.33
N LEU A 144 10.19 2.41 -2.26
CA LEU A 144 9.34 1.64 -1.37
C LEU A 144 9.10 2.45 -0.10
N ASP A 145 7.86 2.80 0.16
CA ASP A 145 7.43 3.40 1.42
C ASP A 145 6.83 2.32 2.31
N LEU A 146 7.43 2.10 3.48
CA LEU A 146 7.00 1.12 4.45
C LEU A 146 6.33 1.78 5.65
N ASP A 147 5.14 1.30 5.98
CA ASP A 147 4.34 1.79 7.09
C ASP A 147 3.36 0.74 7.60
N SER A 148 2.90 0.92 8.83
CA SER A 148 1.84 0.11 9.40
C SER A 148 0.64 0.97 9.76
N THR A 149 -0.53 0.37 9.76
CA THR A 149 -1.76 1.10 10.08
C THR A 149 -2.68 0.25 10.96
N LEU A 150 -3.69 0.87 11.58
CA LEU A 150 -4.71 0.15 12.36
C LEU A 150 -5.93 -0.12 11.50
N PHE A 151 -6.38 -1.37 11.48
CA PHE A 151 -7.75 -1.73 11.07
C PHE A 151 -8.55 -2.06 12.32
N GLY A 152 -9.47 -1.18 12.68
CA GLY A 152 -10.31 -1.34 13.87
C GLY A 152 -11.22 -2.55 13.72
N THR A 153 -11.25 -3.41 14.74
CA THR A 153 -12.11 -4.59 14.77
C THR A 153 -13.32 -4.36 15.65
N TYR A 154 -14.42 -5.04 15.33
CA TYR A 154 -15.64 -5.05 16.16
C TYR A 154 -15.86 -6.44 16.75
N GLY A 155 -16.25 -6.48 18.03
CA GLY A 155 -16.44 -7.73 18.76
C GLY A 155 -15.13 -8.49 18.97
N LYS A 156 -15.24 -9.80 19.17
CA LYS A 156 -14.08 -10.69 19.34
C LYS A 156 -13.75 -11.34 18.00
N GLN A 157 -12.66 -10.92 17.38
CA GLN A 157 -12.13 -11.50 16.13
C GLN A 157 -10.81 -12.22 16.41
N GLU A 158 -10.49 -13.24 15.63
CA GLU A 158 -9.20 -13.94 15.74
C GLU A 158 -8.04 -13.00 15.46
N GLY A 159 -7.04 -12.94 16.34
CA GLY A 159 -5.84 -12.11 16.16
C GLY A 159 -6.03 -10.61 16.44
N GLU A 160 -7.22 -10.17 16.86
CA GLU A 160 -7.40 -8.80 17.35
C GLU A 160 -6.55 -8.55 18.60
N GLY A 161 -6.09 -7.32 18.78
CA GLY A 161 -5.45 -6.91 20.02
C GLY A 161 -5.41 -5.41 20.21
N PHE A 162 -5.19 -4.99 21.45
CA PHE A 162 -5.01 -3.59 21.79
C PHE A 162 -3.67 -3.09 21.27
N ASN A 163 -3.70 -2.08 20.41
CA ASN A 163 -2.50 -1.42 19.91
C ASN A 163 -2.24 -0.13 20.68
N PHE A 164 -1.16 -0.09 21.45
CA PHE A 164 -0.78 1.07 22.28
C PHE A 164 -0.46 2.33 21.48
N HIS A 165 0.00 2.21 20.23
CA HIS A 165 0.29 3.39 19.42
C HIS A 165 -1.00 4.10 18.98
N TYR A 166 -2.02 3.31 18.61
CA TYR A 166 -3.30 3.83 18.13
C TYR A 166 -4.39 3.95 19.21
N GLN A 167 -4.13 3.45 20.43
CA GLN A 167 -5.07 3.44 21.56
C GLN A 167 -6.42 2.77 21.23
N ALA A 168 -6.38 1.70 20.42
CA ALA A 168 -7.58 1.02 19.94
C ALA A 168 -7.33 -0.48 19.67
N HIS A 169 -8.41 -1.26 19.66
CA HIS A 169 -8.39 -2.67 19.30
C HIS A 169 -8.48 -2.85 17.79
N GLY A 170 -7.70 -3.77 17.25
CA GLY A 170 -7.74 -4.06 15.82
C GLY A 170 -6.65 -5.00 15.35
N TYR A 171 -6.51 -5.07 14.03
CA TYR A 171 -5.34 -5.61 13.36
C TYR A 171 -4.31 -4.51 13.10
N HIS A 172 -3.06 -4.91 12.90
CA HIS A 172 -1.95 -4.00 12.65
C HIS A 172 -1.24 -4.29 11.32
N PRO A 173 -1.94 -4.18 10.17
CA PRO A 173 -1.40 -4.47 8.86
C PRO A 173 -0.10 -3.73 8.55
N LEU A 174 0.77 -4.40 7.81
CA LEU A 174 2.00 -3.85 7.24
C LEU A 174 1.79 -3.63 5.74
N LEU A 175 2.10 -2.42 5.27
CA LEU A 175 1.85 -1.97 3.91
C LEU A 175 3.14 -1.44 3.29
N CYS A 176 3.37 -1.76 2.03
CA CYS A 176 4.48 -1.21 1.25
C CYS A 176 4.00 -0.70 -0.08
N TYR A 177 4.10 0.61 -0.28
CA TYR A 177 3.67 1.31 -1.49
C TYR A 177 4.87 1.68 -2.36
N ASP A 178 4.64 1.79 -3.67
CA ASP A 178 5.50 2.56 -4.54
C ASP A 178 5.28 4.06 -4.24
N GLY A 179 6.28 4.69 -3.63
CA GLY A 179 6.24 6.10 -3.23
C GLY A 179 6.18 7.10 -4.39
N LEU A 180 6.33 6.64 -5.64
CA LEU A 180 6.19 7.45 -6.85
C LEU A 180 4.82 7.30 -7.51
N THR A 181 4.33 6.07 -7.69
CA THR A 181 3.08 5.79 -8.41
C THR A 181 1.86 5.66 -7.50
N GLY A 182 2.06 5.35 -6.22
CA GLY A 182 0.98 5.00 -5.31
C GLY A 182 0.57 3.54 -5.36
N ASP A 183 1.17 2.69 -6.20
CA ASP A 183 0.81 1.27 -6.26
C ASP A 183 1.10 0.58 -4.93
N LEU A 184 0.14 -0.18 -4.40
CA LEU A 184 0.37 -1.01 -3.22
C LEU A 184 1.13 -2.27 -3.66
N ILE A 185 2.42 -2.34 -3.37
CA ILE A 185 3.31 -3.44 -3.79
C ILE A 185 3.05 -4.71 -2.99
N LYS A 186 2.81 -4.56 -1.68
CA LYS A 186 2.51 -5.68 -0.78
C LYS A 186 1.75 -5.22 0.46
N ALA A 187 0.84 -6.07 0.93
CA ALA A 187 0.14 -5.91 2.19
C ALA A 187 0.08 -7.24 2.97
N GLU A 188 0.25 -7.17 4.28
CA GLU A 188 0.13 -8.31 5.20
C GLU A 188 -0.75 -7.91 6.40
N LEU A 189 -1.84 -8.65 6.64
CA LEU A 189 -2.69 -8.45 7.81
C LEU A 189 -2.04 -9.15 9.00
N ARG A 190 -1.73 -8.37 10.05
CA ARG A 190 -1.03 -8.87 11.24
C ARG A 190 -1.90 -8.72 12.48
N ASP A 191 -1.64 -9.57 13.46
CA ASP A 191 -2.28 -9.51 14.78
C ASP A 191 -2.08 -8.14 15.42
N GLY A 192 -3.09 -7.66 16.15
CA GLY A 192 -3.08 -6.32 16.75
C GLY A 192 -1.98 -6.08 17.77
N THR A 193 -1.54 -7.14 18.44
CA THR A 193 -0.51 -7.11 19.50
C THR A 193 0.92 -7.01 18.95
N LEU A 194 1.12 -7.20 17.64
CA LEU A 194 2.45 -7.19 17.03
C LEU A 194 2.99 -5.77 16.90
N TYR A 195 4.23 -5.57 17.37
CA TYR A 195 4.95 -4.30 17.21
C TYR A 195 5.27 -4.00 15.73
N CYS A 196 5.32 -2.72 15.33
CA CYS A 196 5.43 -2.28 13.93
C CYS A 196 6.54 -2.99 13.15
N SER A 197 7.76 -3.06 13.71
CA SER A 197 8.93 -3.65 13.05
C SER A 197 8.98 -5.18 13.04
N ASN A 198 8.09 -5.87 13.77
CA ASN A 198 8.18 -7.33 13.86
C ASN A 198 7.81 -7.96 12.51
N GLY A 199 8.73 -8.76 11.97
CA GLY A 199 8.59 -9.41 10.65
C GLY A 199 8.81 -8.49 9.44
N ALA A 200 9.08 -7.19 9.64
CA ALA A 200 9.28 -6.25 8.53
C ALA A 200 10.46 -6.63 7.62
N ASP A 201 11.52 -7.22 8.20
CA ASP A 201 12.65 -7.78 7.47
C ASP A 201 12.22 -8.90 6.52
N LYS A 202 11.43 -9.87 7.00
CA LYS A 202 10.92 -10.97 6.17
C LYS A 202 9.95 -10.49 5.10
N PHE A 203 9.05 -9.57 5.48
CA PHE A 203 8.10 -8.96 4.57
C PHE A 203 8.82 -8.27 3.40
N MET A 204 9.80 -7.41 3.69
CA MET A 204 10.56 -6.66 2.67
C MET A 204 11.53 -7.53 1.88
N LYS A 205 12.11 -8.59 2.47
CA LYS A 205 13.08 -9.46 1.80
C LYS A 205 12.54 -10.00 0.47
N SER A 206 11.30 -10.47 0.46
CA SER A 206 10.66 -10.99 -0.77
C SER A 206 10.56 -9.92 -1.88
N ILE A 207 10.23 -8.67 -1.50
CA ILE A 207 10.12 -7.54 -2.43
C ILE A 207 11.49 -7.18 -2.99
N PHE A 208 12.51 -7.10 -2.12
CA PHE A 208 13.87 -6.78 -2.56
C PHE A 208 14.43 -7.85 -3.49
N GLN A 209 14.21 -9.14 -3.19
CA GLN A 209 14.63 -10.24 -4.06
C GLN A 209 13.95 -10.16 -5.43
N GLU A 210 12.65 -9.89 -5.49
CA GLU A 210 11.91 -9.72 -6.74
C GLU A 210 12.49 -8.59 -7.61
N TYR A 211 12.79 -7.42 -7.03
CA TYR A 211 13.36 -6.30 -7.79
C TYR A 211 14.84 -6.49 -8.13
N LEU A 212 15.60 -7.17 -7.27
CA LEU A 212 16.98 -7.55 -7.54
C LEU A 212 17.07 -8.51 -8.73
N GLU A 213 16.20 -9.53 -8.78
CA GLU A 213 16.08 -10.46 -9.93
C GLU A 213 15.74 -9.72 -11.22
N ARG A 214 14.93 -8.67 -11.13
CA ARG A 214 14.62 -7.82 -12.28
C ARG A 214 15.78 -6.91 -12.66
N GLY A 215 16.75 -6.65 -11.79
CA GLY A 215 17.81 -5.65 -12.00
C GLY A 215 17.31 -4.22 -11.85
N ILE A 216 16.38 -3.99 -10.92
CA ILE A 216 15.81 -2.66 -10.62
C ILE A 216 16.32 -2.26 -9.23
N LYS A 217 16.95 -1.09 -9.12
CA LYS A 217 17.44 -0.58 -7.84
C LYS A 217 16.28 -0.22 -6.93
N THR A 218 16.40 -0.55 -5.65
CA THR A 218 15.38 -0.28 -4.64
C THR A 218 15.85 0.79 -3.66
N TYR A 219 14.91 1.64 -3.28
CA TYR A 219 15.08 2.66 -2.26
C TYR A 219 13.98 2.50 -1.21
N LEU A 220 14.30 2.49 0.08
CA LEU A 220 13.33 2.34 1.16
C LEU A 220 13.21 3.61 1.98
N ARG A 221 11.97 4.03 2.30
CA ARG A 221 11.68 5.00 3.35
C ARG A 221 10.85 4.34 4.44
N GLY A 222 11.25 4.55 5.69
CA GLY A 222 10.57 3.98 6.86
C GLY A 222 10.51 4.98 8.00
N ASP A 223 9.43 4.93 8.77
CA ASP A 223 9.30 5.72 9.98
C ASP A 223 10.15 5.15 11.13
N SER A 224 10.07 5.78 12.30
CA SER A 224 10.81 5.34 13.48
C SER A 224 10.33 4.03 14.08
N GLY A 225 9.11 3.59 13.75
CA GLY A 225 8.61 2.25 14.06
C GLY A 225 9.38 1.14 13.33
N PHE A 226 10.07 1.45 12.23
CA PHE A 226 10.89 0.52 11.45
C PHE A 226 12.40 0.63 11.71
N ALA A 227 12.80 1.39 12.73
CA ALA A 227 14.19 1.53 13.12
C ALA A 227 14.75 0.23 13.76
N SER A 228 15.01 -0.79 12.93
CA SER A 228 15.34 -2.16 13.34
C SER A 228 16.65 -2.64 12.70
N PRO A 229 17.60 -3.19 13.48
CA PRO A 229 18.87 -3.72 12.94
C PRO A 229 18.66 -4.77 11.85
N LYS A 230 17.68 -5.67 12.04
CA LYS A 230 17.35 -6.72 11.07
C LYS A 230 16.87 -6.15 9.73
N LEU A 231 16.12 -5.05 9.77
CA LEU A 231 15.65 -4.39 8.54
C LEU A 231 16.80 -3.71 7.81
N TYR A 232 17.71 -3.04 8.53
CA TYR A 232 18.90 -2.43 7.93
C TYR A 232 19.75 -3.49 7.23
N GLU A 233 20.04 -4.60 7.90
CA GLU A 233 20.80 -5.74 7.36
C GLU A 233 20.11 -6.35 6.13
N THR A 234 18.78 -6.43 6.15
CA THR A 234 18.00 -6.91 5.01
C THR A 234 18.09 -5.95 3.83
N CYS A 235 18.06 -4.63 4.06
CA CYS A 235 18.25 -3.65 2.99
C CYS A 235 19.67 -3.78 2.41
N GLU A 236 20.69 -3.80 3.27
CA GLU A 236 22.11 -3.85 2.90
C GLU A 236 22.46 -5.11 2.11
N SER A 237 22.01 -6.28 2.60
CA SER A 237 22.25 -7.57 1.93
C SER A 237 21.54 -7.73 0.58
N ASN A 238 20.53 -6.92 0.29
CA ASN A 238 19.81 -6.94 -0.99
C ASN A 238 20.10 -5.70 -1.86
N GLY A 239 21.13 -4.91 -1.53
CA GLY A 239 21.53 -3.73 -2.30
C GLY A 239 20.50 -2.59 -2.31
N CYS A 240 19.60 -2.56 -1.32
CA CYS A 240 18.59 -1.51 -1.16
C CYS A 240 19.21 -0.32 -0.42
N SER A 241 19.01 0.88 -0.97
CA SER A 241 19.36 2.12 -0.29
C SER A 241 18.22 2.57 0.62
N TYR A 242 18.46 3.02 1.85
CA TYR A 242 17.36 3.32 2.77
C TYR A 242 17.53 4.66 3.51
N ALA A 243 16.39 5.24 3.89
CA ALA A 243 16.29 6.38 4.80
C ALA A 243 15.21 6.06 5.84
N ILE A 244 15.63 5.69 7.05
CA ILE A 244 14.72 5.32 8.14
C ILE A 244 14.89 6.30 9.29
N ARG A 245 13.78 6.86 9.76
CA ARG A 245 13.81 7.83 10.86
C ARG A 245 14.24 7.15 12.16
N LEU A 246 15.06 7.81 12.96
CA LEU A 246 15.37 7.38 14.32
C LEU A 246 14.53 8.19 15.31
N LYS A 247 14.08 7.54 16.39
CA LYS A 247 13.51 8.27 17.54
C LYS A 247 14.63 9.07 18.20
N GLN A 248 14.32 10.34 18.49
CA GLN A 248 15.23 11.21 19.23
C GLN A 248 15.56 10.58 20.59
N ASN A 249 16.84 10.62 20.96
CA ASN A 249 17.32 10.22 22.27
C ASN A 249 18.51 11.10 22.68
N PRO A 250 18.85 11.16 23.99
CA PRO A 250 19.92 12.03 24.48
C PRO A 250 21.28 11.80 23.82
N ALA A 251 21.62 10.57 23.45
CA ALA A 251 22.90 10.27 22.80
C ALA A 251 22.97 10.87 21.38
N LEU A 252 21.90 10.78 20.60
CA LEU A 252 21.83 11.39 19.26
C LEU A 252 21.88 12.92 19.32
N ILE A 253 21.22 13.52 20.30
CA ILE A 253 21.26 14.97 20.52
C ILE A 253 22.68 15.41 20.88
N ALA A 254 23.34 14.68 21.79
CA ALA A 254 24.71 14.98 22.19
C ALA A 254 25.69 14.88 21.01
N LEU A 255 25.48 13.96 20.07
CA LEU A 255 26.30 13.85 18.86
C LEU A 255 26.05 15.00 17.86
N ALA A 256 24.94 15.72 17.98
CA ALA A 256 24.58 16.84 17.12
C ALA A 256 24.77 18.22 17.81
N SER A 257 25.23 18.26 19.07
CA SER A 257 25.24 19.46 19.91
C SER A 257 26.09 20.59 19.34
N ASP A 258 27.23 20.28 18.71
CA ASP A 258 28.12 21.29 18.12
C ASP A 258 27.41 22.11 17.04
N LYS A 259 26.57 21.44 16.23
CA LYS A 259 25.78 22.10 15.18
C LYS A 259 24.57 22.83 15.77
N ASP A 260 24.00 22.29 16.83
CA ASP A 260 22.91 22.92 17.58
C ASP A 260 23.33 24.26 18.20
N GLU A 261 24.47 24.26 18.90
CA GLU A 261 25.06 25.45 19.49
C GLU A 261 25.45 26.48 18.43
N ALA A 262 26.01 26.04 17.31
CA ALA A 262 26.32 26.92 16.19
C ALA A 262 25.06 27.58 15.62
N LEU A 263 23.96 26.83 15.49
CA LEU A 263 22.67 27.36 15.05
C LEU A 263 22.07 28.34 16.07
N TYR A 264 22.28 28.11 17.37
CA TYR A 264 21.83 29.01 18.43
C TYR A 264 22.63 30.32 18.48
N LYS A 265 23.95 30.27 18.26
CA LYS A 265 24.86 31.42 18.33
C LYS A 265 24.82 32.31 17.08
N ALA A 266 24.51 31.74 15.91
CA ALA A 266 24.42 32.49 14.64
C ALA A 266 23.38 33.64 14.64
N PRO A 267 22.16 33.51 15.21
CA PRO A 267 21.14 34.55 15.25
C PRO A 267 21.21 35.49 16.48
N GLN A 268 22.40 35.91 16.94
CA GLN A 268 22.54 36.78 18.12
C GLN A 268 21.73 38.10 18.05
N LYS A 269 21.32 38.54 16.85
CA LYS A 269 20.50 39.74 16.61
C LYS A 269 19.05 39.44 16.18
N ASP A 270 18.72 38.21 15.82
CA ASP A 270 17.38 37.85 15.29
C ASP A 270 16.97 36.45 15.78
N GLN A 271 16.52 36.40 17.03
CA GLN A 271 16.10 35.16 17.66
C GLN A 271 14.73 34.65 17.18
N ILE A 272 14.06 35.37 16.28
CA ILE A 272 12.69 35.06 15.83
C ILE A 272 12.71 34.33 14.48
N SER A 273 13.71 34.61 13.65
CA SER A 273 13.83 34.03 12.32
C SER A 273 14.00 32.50 12.30
N TYR A 274 13.51 31.94 11.19
CA TYR A 274 13.71 30.53 10.83
C TYR A 274 15.20 30.24 10.61
N ALA A 275 15.68 29.13 11.16
CA ALA A 275 17.04 28.66 10.91
C ALA A 275 17.07 27.13 10.81
N VAL A 276 17.92 26.61 9.94
CA VAL A 276 18.09 25.17 9.75
C VAL A 276 19.56 24.84 9.54
N THR A 277 20.02 23.74 10.14
CA THR A 277 21.32 23.16 9.85
C THR A 277 21.20 21.66 9.63
N TYR A 278 22.13 21.14 8.83
CA TYR A 278 22.24 19.74 8.48
C TYR A 278 23.61 19.24 8.86
N GLY A 279 23.70 17.95 9.16
CA GLY A 279 24.97 17.31 9.40
C GLY A 279 24.82 15.80 9.42
N GLU A 280 25.90 15.14 9.77
CA GLU A 280 25.98 13.69 9.81
C GLU A 280 27.01 13.23 10.82
N PHE A 281 26.88 11.98 11.23
CA PHE A 281 27.87 11.25 12.01
C PHE A 281 27.71 9.75 11.79
N MET A 282 28.73 8.98 12.15
CA MET A 282 28.61 7.54 12.30
C MET A 282 28.08 7.21 13.69
N TYR A 283 27.07 6.36 13.76
CA TYR A 283 26.44 5.95 15.02
C TYR A 283 26.27 4.44 15.08
N GLN A 284 26.46 3.88 16.27
CA GLN A 284 26.22 2.47 16.55
C GLN A 284 25.42 2.36 17.84
N ALA A 285 24.15 1.96 17.74
CA ALA A 285 23.42 1.54 18.92
C ALA A 285 23.99 0.20 19.42
N GLY A 286 23.85 -0.10 20.71
CA GLY A 286 24.37 -1.35 21.29
C GLY A 286 23.79 -2.63 20.64
N SER A 287 22.63 -2.54 20.00
CA SER A 287 22.01 -3.66 19.24
C SER A 287 22.50 -3.79 17.80
N TRP A 288 23.38 -2.90 17.32
CA TRP A 288 23.87 -2.88 15.95
C TRP A 288 25.22 -3.57 15.86
N ASN A 289 25.39 -4.41 14.85
CA ASN A 289 26.64 -5.13 14.59
C ASN A 289 27.80 -4.20 14.19
N TYR A 290 27.50 -3.04 13.59
CA TYR A 290 28.50 -2.10 13.09
C TYR A 290 27.91 -0.67 13.01
N PRO A 291 28.76 0.38 12.97
CA PRO A 291 28.29 1.75 12.88
C PRO A 291 27.67 2.06 11.52
N ARG A 292 26.58 2.82 11.50
CA ARG A 292 25.89 3.28 10.29
C ARG A 292 25.87 4.80 10.23
N ARG A 293 25.79 5.33 9.02
CA ARG A 293 25.66 6.77 8.79
C ARG A 293 24.30 7.24 9.28
N VAL A 294 24.31 8.30 10.08
CA VAL A 294 23.11 9.01 10.53
C VAL A 294 23.23 10.45 10.06
N VAL A 295 22.28 10.89 9.24
CA VAL A 295 22.13 12.30 8.87
C VAL A 295 21.12 12.95 9.82
N PHE A 296 21.26 14.25 10.02
CA PHE A 296 20.33 15.00 10.83
C PHE A 296 19.97 16.36 10.25
N LYS A 297 18.78 16.83 10.62
CA LYS A 297 18.29 18.20 10.44
C LYS A 297 17.95 18.75 11.82
N ILE A 298 18.50 19.90 12.15
CA ILE A 298 18.11 20.71 13.31
C ILE A 298 17.41 21.94 12.76
N GLU A 299 16.17 22.14 13.18
CA GLU A 299 15.33 23.23 12.72
C GLU A 299 14.87 24.06 13.90
N LYS A 300 14.95 25.38 13.74
CA LYS A 300 14.34 26.36 14.62
C LYS A 300 13.15 26.99 13.88
N PRO A 301 11.92 26.57 14.20
CA PRO A 301 10.73 27.19 13.62
C PRO A 301 10.61 28.66 14.01
N TYR A 302 9.95 29.44 13.15
CA TYR A 302 9.67 30.85 13.45
C TYR A 302 8.90 30.97 14.77
N GLY A 303 9.38 31.86 15.65
CA GLY A 303 8.74 32.12 16.94
C GLY A 303 8.83 30.96 17.95
N GLN A 304 9.64 29.93 17.71
CA GLN A 304 9.89 28.85 18.68
C GLN A 304 11.33 28.90 19.20
N LEU A 305 11.47 28.70 20.52
CA LEU A 305 12.78 28.63 21.19
C LEU A 305 13.35 27.21 21.23
N THR A 306 12.52 26.20 21.00
CA THR A 306 12.92 24.78 21.01
C THR A 306 13.30 24.32 19.62
N HIS A 307 14.50 23.74 19.49
CA HIS A 307 14.93 23.13 18.24
C HIS A 307 14.24 21.78 18.03
N ILE A 308 13.88 21.50 16.78
CA ILE A 308 13.31 20.25 16.32
C ILE A 308 14.41 19.44 15.65
N TYR A 309 14.63 18.22 16.14
CA TYR A 309 15.61 17.31 15.59
C TYR A 309 14.94 16.25 14.71
N THR A 310 15.53 16.02 13.55
CA THR A 310 15.23 14.85 12.71
C THR A 310 16.53 14.08 12.52
N PHE A 311 16.53 12.80 12.89
CA PHE A 311 17.64 11.88 12.66
C PHE A 311 17.20 10.79 11.70
N ILE A 312 18.04 10.46 10.73
CA ILE A 312 17.77 9.42 9.72
C ILE A 312 19.00 8.53 9.62
N VAL A 313 18.82 7.24 9.83
CA VAL A 313 19.86 6.25 9.49
C VAL A 313 19.76 5.90 8.01
N THR A 314 20.91 5.85 7.35
CA THR A 314 20.99 5.65 5.91
C THR A 314 22.29 4.99 5.49
N ASN A 315 22.29 4.36 4.32
CA ASN A 315 23.48 3.92 3.57
C ASN A 315 23.65 4.69 2.24
N MET A 316 22.85 5.74 2.00
CA MET A 316 22.92 6.53 0.78
C MET A 316 24.18 7.38 0.76
N ASP A 317 24.78 7.57 -0.41
CA ASP A 317 25.89 8.49 -0.65
C ASP A 317 25.34 9.78 -1.30
N MET A 318 24.75 10.62 -0.45
CA MET A 318 24.09 11.87 -0.81
C MET A 318 24.36 12.90 0.29
N GLU A 319 24.30 14.19 -0.03
CA GLU A 319 24.46 15.23 0.98
C GLU A 319 23.37 15.14 2.07
N PRO A 320 23.66 15.46 3.34
CA PRO A 320 22.69 15.31 4.44
C PRO A 320 21.33 15.96 4.16
N TYR A 321 21.30 17.14 3.54
CA TYR A 321 20.04 17.83 3.19
C TYR A 321 19.23 17.06 2.13
N GLN A 322 19.89 16.37 1.20
CA GLN A 322 19.24 15.59 0.14
C GLN A 322 18.61 14.31 0.70
N VAL A 323 19.28 13.65 1.64
CA VAL A 323 18.70 12.48 2.35
C VAL A 323 17.46 12.90 3.15
N ILE A 324 17.50 14.06 3.81
CA ILE A 324 16.35 14.61 4.52
C ILE A 324 15.21 14.91 3.54
N GLN A 325 15.51 15.56 2.39
CA GLN A 325 14.50 15.84 1.36
C GLN A 325 13.88 14.56 0.77
N PHE A 326 14.72 13.56 0.48
CA PHE A 326 14.28 12.23 0.03
C PHE A 326 13.30 11.61 1.03
N TYR A 327 13.63 11.65 2.32
CA TYR A 327 12.78 11.15 3.40
C TYR A 327 11.47 11.93 3.55
N CYS A 328 11.50 13.26 3.45
CA CYS A 328 10.30 14.10 3.56
C CYS A 328 9.21 13.71 2.54
N GLY A 329 9.59 13.17 1.38
CA GLY A 329 8.62 12.66 0.40
C GLY A 329 7.77 11.47 0.89
N ARG A 330 8.16 10.79 1.98
CA ARG A 330 7.37 9.72 2.64
C ARG A 330 5.99 10.21 3.05
N GLY A 331 5.80 11.50 3.32
CA GLY A 331 4.51 12.06 3.75
C GLY A 331 3.36 11.77 2.78
N LYS A 332 3.64 11.46 1.51
CA LYS A 332 2.61 11.01 0.54
C LYS A 332 1.94 9.70 0.94
N MET A 333 2.65 8.81 1.62
CA MET A 333 2.15 7.49 1.98
C MET A 333 0.91 7.55 2.89
N GLU A 334 0.82 8.53 3.77
CA GLU A 334 -0.37 8.73 4.61
C GLU A 334 -1.63 8.97 3.76
N ASN A 335 -1.48 9.66 2.63
CA ASN A 335 -2.57 9.87 1.68
C ASN A 335 -2.95 8.57 0.96
N PHE A 336 -1.98 7.75 0.54
CA PHE A 336 -2.27 6.45 -0.09
C PHE A 336 -2.99 5.51 0.88
N ILE A 337 -2.57 5.45 2.15
CA ILE A 337 -3.28 4.67 3.18
C ILE A 337 -4.69 5.20 3.41
N LYS A 338 -4.86 6.53 3.44
CA LYS A 338 -6.18 7.15 3.60
C LYS A 338 -7.08 6.85 2.40
N GLU A 339 -6.56 6.89 1.19
CA GLU A 339 -7.27 6.52 -0.03
C GLU A 339 -7.68 5.05 -0.02
N GLY A 340 -6.77 4.12 0.30
CA GLY A 340 -7.11 2.71 0.43
C GLY A 340 -8.18 2.44 1.48
N LYS A 341 -8.14 3.14 2.63
CA LYS A 341 -9.16 2.99 3.69
C LYS A 341 -10.50 3.62 3.34
N SER A 342 -10.52 4.85 2.82
CA SER A 342 -11.76 5.60 2.61
C SER A 342 -12.36 5.41 1.22
N GLY A 343 -11.53 5.21 0.20
CA GLY A 343 -11.94 5.04 -1.19
C GLY A 343 -12.10 3.58 -1.62
N PHE A 344 -11.44 2.64 -0.92
CA PHE A 344 -11.48 1.22 -1.26
C PHE A 344 -11.78 0.32 -0.05
N ASP A 345 -12.17 0.87 1.10
CA ASP A 345 -12.57 0.14 2.31
C ASP A 345 -11.61 -0.99 2.77
N PHE A 346 -10.29 -0.73 2.72
CA PHE A 346 -9.28 -1.70 3.17
C PHE A 346 -9.47 -2.16 4.63
N ALA A 347 -10.12 -1.32 5.44
CA ALA A 347 -10.34 -1.58 6.86
C ALA A 347 -11.59 -2.42 7.14
N ALA A 348 -12.28 -2.94 6.12
CA ALA A 348 -13.49 -3.76 6.24
C ALA A 348 -13.23 -5.16 6.81
N VAL A 349 -12.94 -5.24 8.10
CA VAL A 349 -12.70 -6.48 8.85
C VAL A 349 -13.97 -6.97 9.56
N SER A 350 -14.85 -7.63 8.79
CA SER A 350 -16.18 -8.07 9.24
C SER A 350 -16.28 -9.55 9.61
N SER A 351 -15.23 -10.35 9.40
CA SER A 351 -15.22 -11.77 9.74
C SER A 351 -14.62 -12.02 11.12
N HIS A 352 -15.07 -13.07 11.81
CA HIS A 352 -14.38 -13.58 13.00
C HIS A 352 -13.03 -14.21 12.66
N SER A 353 -12.85 -14.72 11.44
CA SER A 353 -11.64 -15.42 11.02
C SER A 353 -10.61 -14.45 10.43
N LYS A 354 -9.37 -14.53 10.92
CA LYS A 354 -8.28 -13.66 10.46
C LYS A 354 -7.93 -13.90 9.00
N VAL A 355 -7.87 -15.15 8.57
CA VAL A 355 -7.50 -15.50 7.19
C VAL A 355 -8.54 -14.99 6.18
N VAL A 356 -9.82 -14.98 6.55
CA VAL A 356 -10.89 -14.39 5.72
C VAL A 356 -10.72 -12.87 5.62
N ASN A 357 -10.45 -12.20 6.74
CA ASN A 357 -10.17 -10.76 6.75
C ASN A 357 -8.90 -10.40 5.96
N ALA A 358 -7.86 -11.24 6.02
CA ALA A 358 -6.64 -11.06 5.24
C ALA A 358 -6.92 -11.16 3.74
N ASN A 359 -7.69 -12.17 3.30
CA ASN A 359 -8.07 -12.33 1.91
C ASN A 359 -8.96 -11.20 1.40
N ARG A 360 -9.87 -10.70 2.26
CA ARG A 360 -10.63 -9.47 1.96
C ARG A 360 -9.68 -8.31 1.72
N MET A 361 -8.77 -8.00 2.65
CA MET A 361 -7.78 -6.93 2.45
C MET A 361 -7.01 -7.08 1.12
N ARG A 362 -6.60 -8.31 0.77
CA ARG A 362 -5.93 -8.59 -0.51
C ARG A 362 -6.80 -8.34 -1.74
N LEU A 363 -8.09 -8.65 -1.67
CA LEU A 363 -9.06 -8.34 -2.72
C LEU A 363 -9.19 -6.81 -2.92
N HIS A 364 -9.35 -6.07 -1.83
CA HIS A 364 -9.46 -4.62 -1.89
C HIS A 364 -8.17 -3.99 -2.42
N MET A 365 -7.00 -4.51 -2.05
CA MET A 365 -5.71 -4.12 -2.64
C MET A 365 -5.65 -4.35 -4.16
N LEU A 366 -6.17 -5.47 -4.67
CA LEU A 366 -6.25 -5.67 -6.13
C LEU A 366 -7.18 -4.66 -6.81
N ALA A 367 -8.30 -4.32 -6.19
CA ALA A 367 -9.22 -3.32 -6.70
C ALA A 367 -8.56 -1.93 -6.77
N TYR A 368 -7.85 -1.56 -5.70
CA TYR A 368 -7.05 -0.33 -5.64
C TYR A 368 -6.00 -0.26 -6.76
N ASN A 369 -5.18 -1.29 -6.89
CA ASN A 369 -4.11 -1.33 -7.91
C ASN A 369 -4.64 -1.45 -9.35
N LEU A 370 -5.86 -1.96 -9.56
CA LEU A 370 -6.46 -1.96 -10.90
C LEU A 370 -6.98 -0.57 -11.30
N PHE A 371 -7.35 0.25 -10.31
CA PHE A 371 -7.87 1.60 -10.51
C PHE A 371 -6.76 2.65 -10.60
N ASN A 372 -5.73 2.52 -9.77
CA ASN A 372 -4.52 3.37 -9.78
C ASN A 372 -3.80 3.27 -11.13
#